data_AF-A0AB34KUT3-F1
#
_entry.id   AF-A0AB34KUT3-F1
#
_cell.length_a   1.000
_cell.length_b   1.000
_cell.length_c   1.000
_cell.angle_alpha   90.00
_cell.angle_beta   90.00
_cell.angle_gamma   90.00
#
_symmetry.space_group_name_H-M   'P 1'
#
loop_
_entity.id
_entity.type
_entity.pdbx_description
1 polymer ?
#
loop_
_entity_poly.entity_id
_entity_poly.type
_entity_poly.pdbx_seq_one_letter_code
_entity_poly.pdbx_strand_id
1 'polypeptide(L)'
;MASGEAAAQALPDGVHHYDNAKQVPVQLSKYWRQRHEIFSKYDEGVWMTDDAWFGVTPEPVAKKIADHVATASKDKTVMIDCFAGAGGNTIAFALSGRWNQIFAVEKDEKTLACAKHNAEVYGVSKKIFWIHGDIFQVLQTRLKAALKKAVVFGSPPWGGPTYINYGIFDVEMMHPYSMKALYGSFSATATHVVLFLPRSSDLKQIAKYARKDEKLKVTHYCMHSFSKALCVFFGQFETK
;
A
#
# COMPACT_ATOMS: atom_id res chain seq x y z
N MET A 1 18.33 39.69 3.46
CA MET A 1 17.90 38.45 4.13
C MET A 1 16.39 38.52 4.27
N ALA A 2 15.66 38.10 3.24
CA ALA A 2 14.20 38.05 3.28
C ALA A 2 13.82 36.61 3.58
N SER A 3 13.39 36.36 4.81
CA SER A 3 12.70 35.13 5.20
C SER A 3 11.36 35.10 4.48
N GLY A 4 11.30 34.39 3.36
CA GLY A 4 10.04 34.07 2.70
C GLY A 4 9.30 33.07 3.57
N GLU A 5 8.31 33.53 4.34
CA GLU A 5 7.25 32.66 4.84
C GLU A 5 6.58 32.05 3.61
N ALA A 6 6.81 30.76 3.38
CA ALA A 6 6.05 30.01 2.40
C ALA A 6 4.58 30.10 2.81
N ALA A 7 3.74 30.72 1.98
CA ALA A 7 2.31 30.78 2.21
C ALA A 7 1.80 29.34 2.41
N ALA A 8 1.22 29.07 3.58
CA ALA A 8 0.64 27.77 3.89
C ALA A 8 -0.41 27.45 2.81
N GLN A 9 -0.13 26.44 1.99
CA GLN A 9 -1.05 26.01 0.94
C GLN A 9 -2.34 25.54 1.62
N ALA A 10 -3.47 26.15 1.26
CA ALA A 10 -4.76 25.74 1.78
C ALA A 10 -4.99 24.26 1.43
N LEU A 11 -5.28 23.44 2.44
CA LEU A 11 -5.54 22.02 2.26
C LEU A 11 -6.81 21.81 1.42
N PRO A 12 -6.84 20.84 0.51
CA PRO A 12 -8.08 20.46 -0.17
C PRO A 12 -9.17 20.03 0.81
N ASP A 13 -10.44 20.18 0.43
CA ASP A 13 -11.56 19.74 1.26
C ASP A 13 -11.49 18.24 1.57
N GLY A 14 -11.66 17.86 2.85
CA GLY A 14 -11.51 16.47 3.34
C GLY A 14 -10.07 15.96 3.42
N VAL A 15 -9.07 16.83 3.24
CA VAL A 15 -7.65 16.56 3.49
C VAL A 15 -7.22 17.29 4.75
N HIS A 16 -6.47 16.61 5.60
CA HIS A 16 -6.10 17.08 6.92
C HIS A 16 -4.60 16.95 7.18
N HIS A 17 -4.07 17.92 7.91
CA HIS A 17 -2.85 17.81 8.69
C HIS A 17 -3.22 18.20 10.12
N TYR A 18 -3.16 17.25 11.05
CA TYR A 18 -3.47 17.51 12.46
C TYR A 18 -2.18 17.82 13.22
N ASP A 19 -2.01 19.06 13.65
CA ASP A 19 -0.87 19.54 14.44
C ASP A 19 -0.93 19.11 15.91
N ASN A 20 -2.14 19.00 16.46
CA ASN A 20 -2.34 18.65 17.85
C ASN A 20 -3.57 17.78 18.10
N ALA A 21 -3.54 17.05 19.20
CA ALA A 21 -4.55 16.05 19.55
C ALA A 21 -5.98 16.59 19.66
N LYS A 22 -6.18 17.90 19.89
CA LYS A 22 -7.52 18.49 20.02
C LYS A 22 -8.24 18.62 18.68
N GLN A 23 -7.50 18.65 17.58
CA GLN A 23 -8.04 18.70 16.22
C GLN A 23 -8.44 17.30 15.72
N VAL A 24 -7.93 16.24 16.37
CA VAL A 24 -8.04 14.87 15.89
C VAL A 24 -9.40 14.28 16.31
N PRO A 25 -10.20 13.77 15.37
CA PRO A 25 -11.41 13.03 15.69
C PRO A 25 -11.14 11.86 16.66
N VAL A 26 -12.05 11.61 17.59
CA VAL A 26 -11.86 10.63 18.69
C VAL A 26 -11.49 9.24 18.16
N GLN A 27 -12.13 8.79 17.09
CA GLN A 27 -11.88 7.51 16.44
C GLN A 27 -10.47 7.39 15.83
N LEU A 28 -9.85 8.53 15.48
CA LEU A 28 -8.51 8.60 14.89
C LEU A 28 -7.39 8.77 15.92
N SER A 29 -7.74 9.12 17.16
CA SER A 29 -6.79 9.46 18.22
C SER A 29 -5.71 8.39 18.44
N LYS A 30 -6.07 7.10 18.35
CA LYS A 30 -5.12 5.99 18.49
C LYS A 30 -4.09 5.91 17.35
N TYR A 31 -4.49 6.29 16.14
CA TYR A 31 -3.63 6.28 14.95
C TYR A 31 -2.72 7.51 14.92
N TRP A 32 -3.28 8.69 15.22
CA TRP A 32 -2.51 9.93 15.28
C TRP A 32 -1.41 9.91 16.36
N ARG A 33 -1.63 9.22 17.49
CA ARG A 33 -0.57 8.99 18.49
C ARG A 33 0.62 8.19 17.93
N GLN A 34 0.40 7.39 16.90
CA GLN A 34 1.41 6.62 16.17
C GLN A 34 1.84 7.30 14.86
N ARG A 35 1.46 8.56 14.61
CA ARG A 35 1.69 9.23 13.31
C ARG A 35 3.14 9.20 12.84
N HIS A 36 4.09 9.29 13.76
CA HIS A 36 5.53 9.23 13.48
C HIS A 36 6.04 7.83 13.11
N GLU A 37 5.31 6.78 13.50
CA GLU A 37 5.56 5.41 13.01
C GLU A 37 4.86 5.16 11.68
N ILE A 38 3.77 5.89 11.40
CA ILE A 38 3.05 5.83 10.14
C ILE A 38 3.85 6.53 9.04
N PHE A 39 4.24 7.78 9.29
CA PHE A 39 5.13 8.59 8.48
C PHE A 39 6.15 9.26 9.40
N SER A 40 7.42 8.90 9.30
CA SER A 40 8.50 9.52 10.08
C SER A 40 8.63 11.02 9.84
N LYS A 41 8.22 11.48 8.65
CA LYS A 41 8.18 12.89 8.25
C LYS A 41 6.82 13.56 8.49
N TYR A 42 5.98 13.03 9.38
CA TYR A 42 4.61 13.54 9.55
C TYR A 42 4.60 15.06 9.76
N ASP A 43 5.40 15.56 10.70
CA ASP A 43 5.49 16.99 11.06
C ASP A 43 6.17 17.85 9.95
N GLU A 44 6.68 17.25 8.86
CA GLU A 44 7.16 17.98 7.66
C GLU A 44 6.02 18.29 6.67
N GLY A 45 4.77 18.09 7.09
CA GLY A 45 3.57 18.50 6.34
C GLY A 45 2.85 17.36 5.62
N VAL A 46 2.89 16.13 6.13
CA VAL A 46 2.14 14.99 5.56
C VAL A 46 0.63 15.26 5.58
N TRP A 47 -0.04 14.90 4.49
CA TRP A 47 -1.48 15.00 4.30
C TRP A 47 -2.16 13.64 4.45
N MET A 48 -3.32 13.65 5.10
CA MET A 48 -4.14 12.46 5.33
C MET A 48 -5.62 12.78 5.13
N THR A 49 -6.37 11.85 4.53
CA THR A 49 -7.82 11.80 4.68
C THR A 49 -8.16 11.04 5.98
N ASP A 50 -9.36 11.21 6.51
CA ASP A 50 -9.79 10.49 7.72
C ASP A 50 -9.75 8.95 7.51
N ASP A 51 -10.14 8.47 6.33
CA ASP A 51 -10.14 7.04 6.00
C ASP A 51 -8.72 6.48 5.85
N ALA A 52 -7.76 7.28 5.35
CA ALA A 52 -6.40 6.82 5.14
C ALA A 52 -5.70 6.39 6.44
N TRP A 53 -6.07 6.98 7.58
CA TRP A 53 -5.51 6.61 8.89
C TRP A 53 -5.74 5.15 9.27
N PHE A 54 -6.83 4.54 8.80
CA PHE A 54 -7.16 3.14 9.12
C PHE A 54 -6.40 2.13 8.25
N GLY A 55 -6.03 2.52 7.03
CA GLY A 55 -5.47 1.62 6.01
C GLY A 55 -3.99 1.85 5.70
N VAL A 56 -3.42 3.00 6.06
CA VAL A 56 -2.02 3.30 5.78
C VAL A 56 -1.09 2.32 6.48
N THR A 57 -0.14 1.77 5.72
CA THR A 57 0.86 0.84 6.25
C THR A 57 1.93 1.65 6.98
N PRO A 58 2.25 1.33 8.25
CA PRO A 58 3.31 2.03 8.97
C PRO A 58 4.65 1.94 8.27
N GLU A 59 5.44 3.01 8.30
CA GLU A 59 6.68 3.15 7.54
C GLU A 59 7.69 2.02 7.77
N PRO A 60 7.95 1.54 9.01
CA PRO A 60 8.84 0.39 9.22
C PRO A 60 8.37 -0.89 8.54
N VAL A 61 7.03 -1.10 8.49
CA VAL A 61 6.43 -2.25 7.82
C VAL A 61 6.52 -2.08 6.31
N ALA A 62 6.16 -0.91 5.78
CA ALA A 62 6.22 -0.59 4.35
C ALA A 62 7.66 -0.74 3.81
N LYS A 63 8.67 -0.26 4.55
CA LYS A 63 10.08 -0.43 4.21
C LYS A 63 10.48 -1.90 4.14
N LYS A 64 10.07 -2.71 5.13
CA LYS A 64 10.40 -4.13 5.14
C LYS A 64 9.69 -4.92 4.04
N ILE A 65 8.45 -4.52 3.70
CA ILE A 65 7.76 -5.03 2.51
C ILE A 65 8.57 -4.68 1.26
N ALA A 66 8.97 -3.41 1.08
CA ALA A 66 9.76 -2.98 -0.06
C ALA A 66 11.07 -3.78 -0.20
N ASP A 67 11.78 -4.05 0.90
CA ASP A 67 12.99 -4.89 0.90
C ASP A 67 12.71 -6.31 0.38
N HIS A 68 11.60 -6.93 0.81
CA HIS A 68 11.22 -8.26 0.37
C HIS A 68 10.71 -8.29 -1.07
N VAL A 69 9.94 -7.28 -1.49
CA VAL A 69 9.44 -7.19 -2.85
C VAL A 69 10.61 -6.92 -3.82
N ALA A 70 11.65 -6.21 -3.38
CA ALA A 70 12.85 -5.96 -4.18
C ALA A 70 13.66 -7.24 -4.51
N THR A 71 13.40 -8.37 -3.83
CA THR A 71 14.01 -9.68 -4.16
C THR A 71 13.31 -10.41 -5.31
N ALA A 72 12.31 -9.79 -5.93
CA ALA A 72 11.76 -10.26 -7.19
C ALA A 72 12.84 -10.35 -8.29
N SER A 73 12.65 -11.32 -9.17
CA SER A 73 13.49 -11.56 -10.36
C SER A 73 13.88 -10.26 -11.10
N LYS A 74 15.15 -10.19 -11.55
CA LYS A 74 15.75 -8.97 -12.12
C LYS A 74 15.08 -8.49 -13.41
N ASP A 75 14.40 -9.37 -14.14
CA ASP A 75 13.62 -8.99 -15.33
C ASP A 75 12.34 -8.19 -14.98
N LYS A 76 11.93 -8.20 -13.70
CA LYS A 76 10.87 -7.31 -13.20
C LYS A 76 11.47 -5.96 -12.84
N THR A 77 11.18 -4.97 -13.68
CA THR A 77 11.72 -3.60 -13.55
C THR A 77 10.65 -2.57 -13.20
N VAL A 78 9.37 -2.97 -13.22
CA VAL A 78 8.22 -2.10 -12.95
C VAL A 78 7.58 -2.51 -11.62
N MET A 79 7.18 -1.54 -10.81
CA MET A 79 6.28 -1.74 -9.68
C MET A 79 4.88 -1.20 -10.05
N ILE A 80 3.84 -1.95 -9.73
CA ILE A 80 2.46 -1.47 -9.78
C ILE A 80 1.87 -1.60 -8.37
N ASP A 81 1.64 -0.47 -7.71
CA ASP A 81 0.86 -0.41 -6.47
C ASP A 81 -0.63 -0.21 -6.83
N CYS A 82 -1.43 -1.23 -6.59
CA CYS A 82 -2.82 -1.32 -7.01
C CYS A 82 -3.80 -0.52 -6.14
N PHE A 83 -3.41 -0.19 -4.91
CA PHE A 83 -4.25 0.46 -3.91
C PHE A 83 -3.37 1.39 -3.08
N ALA A 84 -2.91 2.48 -3.70
CA ALA A 84 -1.81 3.28 -3.17
C ALA A 84 -2.15 3.97 -1.83
N GLY A 85 -3.44 4.24 -1.57
CA GLY A 85 -3.88 4.98 -0.39
C GLY A 85 -3.16 6.32 -0.29
N ALA A 86 -2.81 6.75 0.92
CA ALA A 86 -2.01 7.96 1.15
C ALA A 86 -0.51 7.79 0.83
N GLY A 87 -0.12 6.70 0.14
CA GLY A 87 1.21 6.53 -0.44
C GLY A 87 2.23 5.78 0.42
N GLY A 88 1.86 5.21 1.57
CA GLY A 88 2.82 4.56 2.49
C GLY A 88 3.71 3.49 1.83
N ASN A 89 3.10 2.48 1.17
CA ASN A 89 3.86 1.45 0.45
C ASN A 89 4.53 1.99 -0.81
N THR A 90 3.82 2.80 -1.61
CA THR A 90 4.36 3.43 -2.83
C THR A 90 5.64 4.23 -2.56
N ILE A 91 5.68 5.03 -1.49
CA ILE A 91 6.85 5.81 -1.06
C ILE A 91 8.00 4.86 -0.69
N ALA A 92 7.73 3.81 0.08
CA ALA A 92 8.75 2.81 0.42
C ALA A 92 9.32 2.09 -0.82
N PHE A 93 8.47 1.76 -1.80
CA PHE A 93 8.94 1.20 -3.07
C PHE A 93 9.82 2.19 -3.83
N ALA A 94 9.48 3.48 -3.85
CA ALA A 94 10.31 4.50 -4.50
C ALA A 94 11.66 4.69 -3.81
N LEU A 95 11.67 4.73 -2.47
CA LEU A 95 12.89 4.85 -1.66
C LEU A 95 13.83 3.64 -1.79
N SER A 96 13.31 2.46 -2.13
CA SER A 96 14.13 1.26 -2.34
C SER A 96 15.13 1.38 -3.49
N GLY A 97 14.89 2.28 -4.44
CA GLY A 97 15.73 2.46 -5.63
C GLY A 97 15.75 1.29 -6.60
N ARG A 98 14.94 0.23 -6.38
CA ARG A 98 14.93 -1.01 -7.17
C ARG A 98 14.23 -0.90 -8.52
N TRP A 99 13.27 0.02 -8.65
CA TRP A 99 12.32 0.04 -9.77
C TRP A 99 12.68 1.13 -10.78
N ASN A 100 12.66 0.79 -12.06
CA ASN A 100 12.84 1.77 -13.14
C ASN A 100 11.61 2.68 -13.25
N GLN A 101 10.43 2.12 -12.97
CA GLN A 101 9.15 2.82 -13.03
C GLN A 101 8.20 2.28 -11.97
N ILE A 102 7.45 3.17 -11.33
CA ILE A 102 6.43 2.84 -10.34
C ILE A 102 5.12 3.44 -10.82
N PHE A 103 4.09 2.61 -11.01
CA PHE A 103 2.72 3.07 -11.22
C PHE A 103 1.94 2.88 -9.93
N ALA A 104 1.30 3.93 -9.45
CA ALA A 104 0.49 3.89 -8.23
C ALA A 104 -0.94 4.30 -8.57
N VAL A 105 -1.88 3.41 -8.29
CA VAL A 105 -3.29 3.59 -8.61
C VAL A 105 -4.07 3.83 -7.31
N GLU A 106 -4.88 4.88 -7.30
CA GLU A 106 -5.81 5.16 -6.23
C GLU A 106 -7.14 5.61 -6.82
N LYS A 107 -8.24 5.14 -6.23
CA LYS A 107 -9.59 5.37 -6.71
C LYS A 107 -10.21 6.62 -6.09
N ASP A 108 -9.85 6.96 -4.85
CA ASP A 108 -10.31 8.19 -4.20
C ASP A 108 -9.40 9.37 -4.55
N GLU A 109 -9.98 10.41 -5.15
CA GLU A 109 -9.24 11.59 -5.62
C GLU A 109 -8.52 12.34 -4.48
N LYS A 110 -9.18 12.46 -3.33
CA LYS A 110 -8.65 13.18 -2.16
C LYS A 110 -7.44 12.43 -1.57
N THR A 111 -7.58 11.12 -1.41
CA THR A 111 -6.51 10.24 -0.93
C THR A 111 -5.35 10.19 -1.92
N LEU A 112 -5.62 10.22 -3.23
CA LEU A 112 -4.59 10.35 -4.26
C LEU A 112 -3.84 11.69 -4.16
N ALA A 113 -4.54 12.79 -3.87
CA ALA A 113 -3.90 14.09 -3.64
C ALA A 113 -2.95 14.03 -2.44
N CYS A 114 -3.37 13.41 -1.32
CA CYS A 114 -2.50 13.13 -0.18
C CYS A 114 -1.26 12.32 -0.59
N ALA A 115 -1.44 11.25 -1.36
CA ALA A 115 -0.34 10.37 -1.78
C ALA A 115 0.72 11.11 -2.61
N LYS A 116 0.28 11.96 -3.54
CA LYS A 116 1.15 12.81 -4.36
C LYS A 116 1.96 13.77 -3.50
N HIS A 117 1.29 14.51 -2.62
CA HIS A 117 1.91 15.46 -1.70
C HIS A 117 2.90 14.77 -0.76
N ASN A 118 2.50 13.65 -0.15
CA ASN A 118 3.37 12.88 0.74
C ASN A 118 4.63 12.39 0.01
N ALA A 119 4.53 11.98 -1.25
CA ALA A 119 5.71 11.62 -2.02
C ALA A 119 6.64 12.82 -2.33
N GLU A 120 6.12 14.05 -2.35
CA GLU A 120 6.95 15.27 -2.44
C GLU A 120 7.68 15.55 -1.12
N VAL A 121 7.00 15.42 0.03
CA VAL A 121 7.61 15.51 1.37
C VAL A 121 8.78 14.52 1.55
N TYR A 122 8.63 13.32 0.98
CA TYR A 122 9.68 12.29 0.98
C TYR A 122 10.70 12.41 -0.17
N GLY A 123 10.54 13.38 -1.08
CA GLY A 123 11.49 13.64 -2.17
C GLY A 123 11.50 12.60 -3.29
N VAL A 124 10.46 11.77 -3.40
CA VAL A 124 10.38 10.65 -4.36
C VAL A 124 9.30 10.82 -5.45
N SER A 125 8.56 11.94 -5.44
CA SER A 125 7.45 12.20 -6.37
C SER A 125 7.80 11.96 -7.85
N LYS A 126 9.01 12.35 -8.29
CA LYS A 126 9.48 12.16 -9.67
C LYS A 126 9.67 10.70 -10.12
N LYS A 127 9.64 9.74 -9.19
CA LYS A 127 9.79 8.30 -9.48
C LYS A 127 8.45 7.59 -9.70
N ILE A 128 7.33 8.26 -9.40
CA ILE A 128 6.02 7.64 -9.30
C ILE A 128 5.08 8.23 -10.36
N PHE A 129 4.44 7.35 -11.12
CA PHE A 129 3.39 7.66 -12.08
C PHE A 129 2.03 7.38 -11.44
N TRP A 130 1.39 8.46 -11.00
CA TRP A 130 0.09 8.42 -10.32
C TRP A 130 -1.05 8.27 -11.32
N ILE A 131 -1.99 7.36 -11.03
CA ILE A 131 -3.18 7.11 -11.83
C ILE A 131 -4.41 7.17 -10.94
N HIS A 132 -5.30 8.12 -11.21
CA HIS A 132 -6.63 8.13 -10.62
C HIS A 132 -7.51 7.11 -11.36
N GLY A 133 -8.11 6.16 -10.63
CA GLY A 133 -9.14 5.28 -11.18
C GLY A 133 -9.27 3.95 -10.47
N ASP A 134 -10.23 3.16 -10.95
CA ASP A 134 -10.43 1.78 -10.49
C ASP A 134 -9.35 0.86 -11.06
N ILE A 135 -8.65 0.15 -10.18
CA ILE A 135 -7.50 -0.66 -10.57
C ILE A 135 -7.84 -1.74 -11.60
N PHE A 136 -9.03 -2.35 -11.50
CA PHE A 136 -9.43 -3.42 -12.41
C PHE A 136 -9.56 -2.90 -13.86
N GLN A 137 -10.07 -1.67 -14.02
CA GLN A 137 -10.12 -1.00 -15.31
C GLN A 137 -8.74 -0.52 -15.77
N VAL A 138 -7.95 0.08 -14.87
CA VAL A 138 -6.62 0.64 -15.18
C VAL A 138 -5.65 -0.44 -15.66
N LEU A 139 -5.67 -1.63 -15.06
CA LEU A 139 -4.84 -2.77 -15.47
C LEU A 139 -5.12 -3.18 -16.92
N GLN A 140 -6.39 -3.18 -17.34
CA GLN A 140 -6.78 -3.60 -18.69
C GLN A 140 -6.53 -2.52 -19.74
N THR A 141 -6.70 -1.25 -19.37
CA THR A 141 -6.71 -0.14 -20.33
C THR A 141 -5.39 0.62 -20.43
N ARG A 142 -4.66 0.76 -19.32
CA ARG A 142 -3.47 1.62 -19.25
C ARG A 142 -2.18 0.85 -18.93
N LEU A 143 -2.27 -0.20 -18.13
CA LEU A 143 -1.07 -0.91 -17.61
C LEU A 143 -0.85 -2.30 -18.22
N LYS A 144 -1.69 -2.73 -19.17
CA LYS A 144 -1.63 -4.08 -19.76
C LYS A 144 -0.25 -4.47 -20.29
N ALA A 145 0.45 -3.52 -20.94
CA ALA A 145 1.79 -3.76 -21.47
C ALA A 145 2.86 -3.84 -20.36
N ALA A 146 2.69 -3.09 -19.28
CA ALA A 146 3.62 -3.05 -18.16
C ALA A 146 3.61 -4.34 -17.33
N LEU A 147 2.46 -5.03 -17.26
CA LEU A 147 2.25 -6.22 -16.40
C LEU A 147 3.28 -7.33 -16.59
N LYS A 148 3.80 -7.54 -17.81
CA LYS A 148 4.81 -8.57 -18.09
C LYS A 148 6.13 -8.32 -17.34
N LYS A 149 6.50 -7.06 -17.13
CA LYS A 149 7.71 -6.62 -16.43
C LYS A 149 7.43 -6.12 -15.02
N ALA A 150 6.19 -6.24 -14.55
CA ALA A 150 5.77 -5.71 -13.27
C ALA A 150 5.85 -6.74 -12.15
N VAL A 151 6.17 -6.26 -10.96
CA VAL A 151 5.62 -6.80 -9.73
C VAL A 151 4.35 -6.02 -9.40
N VAL A 152 3.26 -6.74 -9.16
CA VAL A 152 1.97 -6.15 -8.78
C VAL A 152 1.81 -6.29 -7.26
N PHE A 153 1.76 -5.17 -6.56
CA PHE A 153 1.47 -5.12 -5.13
C PHE A 153 0.03 -4.66 -4.91
N GLY A 154 -0.71 -5.39 -4.08
CA GLY A 154 -2.08 -5.04 -3.71
C GLY A 154 -2.28 -5.01 -2.21
N SER A 155 -2.63 -3.84 -1.67
CA SER A 155 -3.15 -3.62 -0.31
C SER A 155 -4.61 -3.18 -0.36
N PRO A 156 -5.55 -4.08 -0.71
CA PRO A 156 -6.97 -3.73 -0.85
C PRO A 156 -7.59 -3.33 0.50
N PRO A 157 -8.74 -2.65 0.50
CA PRO A 157 -9.56 -2.57 1.70
C PRO A 157 -10.00 -3.97 2.16
N TRP A 158 -10.02 -4.19 3.47
CA TRP A 158 -10.33 -5.51 4.07
C TRP A 158 -11.74 -5.64 4.64
N GLY A 159 -12.61 -4.64 4.42
CA GLY A 159 -13.96 -4.59 4.99
C GLY A 159 -14.08 -3.85 6.33
N GLY A 160 -13.06 -3.06 6.69
CA GLY A 160 -13.06 -2.23 7.90
C GLY A 160 -12.68 -2.97 9.20
N PRO A 161 -12.57 -2.27 10.35
CA PRO A 161 -11.95 -2.81 11.57
C PRO A 161 -12.57 -4.09 12.15
N THR A 162 -13.80 -4.43 11.73
CA THR A 162 -14.52 -5.64 12.15
C THR A 162 -13.85 -6.93 11.66
N TYR A 163 -12.89 -6.88 10.73
CA TYR A 163 -12.09 -8.05 10.33
C TYR A 163 -11.39 -8.73 11.52
N ILE A 164 -11.09 -7.97 12.58
CA ILE A 164 -10.40 -8.45 13.79
C ILE A 164 -11.27 -9.42 14.61
N ASN A 165 -12.59 -9.40 14.42
CA ASN A 165 -13.52 -10.22 15.19
C ASN A 165 -13.50 -11.70 14.78
N TYR A 166 -12.84 -12.04 13.67
CA TYR A 166 -12.72 -13.41 13.19
C TYR A 166 -11.39 -14.02 13.64
N GLY A 167 -11.45 -15.15 14.35
CA GLY A 167 -10.25 -15.90 14.74
C GLY A 167 -9.42 -16.36 13.53
N ILE A 168 -10.11 -16.69 12.43
CA ILE A 168 -9.53 -16.96 11.11
C ILE A 168 -10.34 -16.13 10.10
N PHE A 169 -9.68 -15.26 9.35
CA PHE A 169 -10.32 -14.36 8.39
C PHE A 169 -10.51 -15.06 7.04
N ASP A 170 -11.76 -15.15 6.60
CA ASP A 170 -12.14 -15.71 5.30
C ASP A 170 -11.81 -14.71 4.18
N VAL A 171 -10.79 -15.02 3.38
CA VAL A 171 -10.30 -14.12 2.32
C VAL A 171 -11.23 -14.05 1.11
N GLU A 172 -12.19 -14.97 0.99
CA GLU A 172 -13.22 -14.92 -0.06
C GLU A 172 -14.36 -13.96 0.31
N MET A 173 -14.58 -13.73 1.60
CA MET A 173 -15.59 -12.81 2.12
C MET A 173 -15.07 -11.37 2.28
N MET A 174 -13.82 -11.11 1.88
CA MET A 174 -13.23 -9.77 1.92
C MET A 174 -14.01 -8.79 1.04
N HIS A 175 -14.26 -7.59 1.57
CA HIS A 175 -15.02 -6.55 0.91
C HIS A 175 -14.17 -5.27 0.76
N PRO A 176 -14.24 -4.55 -0.37
CA PRO A 176 -15.14 -4.74 -1.51
C PRO A 176 -14.73 -5.82 -2.50
N TYR A 177 -13.57 -6.43 -2.33
CA TYR A 177 -13.02 -7.39 -3.29
C TYR A 177 -12.63 -8.69 -2.61
N SER A 178 -13.15 -9.81 -3.12
CA SER A 178 -12.70 -11.13 -2.69
C SER A 178 -11.27 -11.42 -3.18
N MET A 179 -10.60 -12.35 -2.51
CA MET A 179 -9.32 -12.89 -2.97
C MET A 179 -9.38 -13.38 -4.42
N LYS A 180 -10.47 -14.06 -4.80
CA LYS A 180 -10.69 -14.51 -6.18
C LYS A 180 -10.67 -13.36 -7.19
N ALA A 181 -11.36 -12.27 -6.90
CA ALA A 181 -11.42 -11.11 -7.79
C ALA A 181 -10.06 -10.43 -7.92
N LEU A 182 -9.36 -10.23 -6.80
CA LEU A 182 -8.04 -9.60 -6.75
C LEU A 182 -7.00 -10.43 -7.49
N TYR A 183 -6.80 -11.67 -7.06
CA TYR A 183 -5.76 -12.52 -7.62
C TYR A 183 -6.05 -12.83 -9.09
N GLY A 184 -7.31 -13.14 -9.45
CA GLY A 184 -7.69 -13.39 -10.84
C GLY A 184 -7.37 -12.21 -11.77
N SER A 185 -7.57 -10.99 -11.30
CA SER A 185 -7.30 -9.79 -12.10
C SER A 185 -5.81 -9.48 -12.24
N PHE A 186 -5.04 -9.70 -11.17
CA PHE A 186 -3.60 -9.40 -11.16
C PHE A 186 -2.79 -10.48 -11.89
N SER A 187 -3.11 -11.75 -11.64
CA SER A 187 -2.35 -12.90 -12.17
C SER A 187 -2.68 -13.26 -13.62
N ALA A 188 -3.68 -12.60 -14.24
CA ALA A 188 -4.03 -12.82 -15.65
C ALA A 188 -2.85 -12.53 -16.61
N THR A 189 -1.92 -11.66 -16.23
CA THR A 189 -0.72 -11.36 -17.02
C THR A 189 0.54 -11.21 -16.17
N ALA A 190 0.43 -10.69 -14.95
CA ALA A 190 1.58 -10.59 -14.06
C ALA A 190 1.97 -11.97 -13.52
N THR A 191 3.28 -12.25 -13.49
CA THR A 191 3.81 -13.47 -12.88
C THR A 191 4.30 -13.28 -11.45
N HIS A 192 4.37 -12.02 -10.99
CA HIS A 192 4.80 -11.66 -9.64
C HIS A 192 3.72 -10.78 -9.01
N VAL A 193 3.04 -11.33 -8.02
CA VAL A 193 1.96 -10.65 -7.29
C VAL A 193 2.23 -10.74 -5.81
N VAL A 194 2.07 -9.64 -5.10
CA VAL A 194 2.20 -9.58 -3.64
C VAL A 194 0.91 -8.99 -3.08
N LEU A 195 0.25 -9.72 -2.19
CA LEU A 195 -0.99 -9.26 -1.56
C LEU A 195 -0.75 -9.02 -0.07
N PHE A 196 -1.06 -7.81 0.38
CA PHE A 196 -1.04 -7.40 1.78
C PHE A 196 -2.44 -7.61 2.38
N LEU A 197 -2.54 -8.59 3.28
CA LEU A 197 -3.80 -9.15 3.77
C LEU A 197 -3.87 -9.10 5.31
N PRO A 198 -5.08 -9.25 5.89
CA PRO A 198 -5.25 -9.36 7.33
C PRO A 198 -4.37 -10.46 7.92
N ARG A 199 -3.78 -10.17 9.08
CA ARG A 199 -2.88 -11.10 9.81
C ARG A 199 -3.51 -12.46 10.13
N SER A 200 -4.84 -12.56 10.19
CA SER A 200 -5.58 -13.79 10.50
C SER A 200 -6.10 -14.51 9.26
N SER A 201 -5.70 -14.11 8.05
CA SER A 201 -6.17 -14.70 6.79
C SER A 201 -5.99 -16.21 6.74
N ASP A 202 -7.01 -16.93 6.26
CA ASP A 202 -6.98 -18.38 6.11
C ASP A 202 -5.94 -18.81 5.06
N LEU A 203 -4.81 -19.32 5.54
CA LEU A 203 -3.72 -19.80 4.68
C LEU A 203 -4.13 -21.00 3.82
N LYS A 204 -5.12 -21.81 4.23
CA LYS A 204 -5.63 -22.92 3.41
C LYS A 204 -6.41 -22.40 2.21
N GLN A 205 -7.15 -21.30 2.37
CA GLN A 205 -7.81 -20.64 1.24
C GLN A 205 -6.78 -20.01 0.30
N ILE A 206 -5.80 -19.29 0.85
CA ILE A 206 -4.72 -18.67 0.07
C ILE A 206 -3.92 -19.71 -0.73
N ALA A 207 -3.60 -20.87 -0.13
CA ALA A 207 -2.83 -21.93 -0.78
C ALA A 207 -3.50 -22.47 -2.05
N LYS A 208 -4.81 -22.34 -2.22
CA LYS A 208 -5.54 -22.76 -3.44
C LYS A 208 -5.16 -21.93 -4.67
N TYR A 209 -4.56 -20.75 -4.48
CA TYR A 209 -4.12 -19.87 -5.55
C TYR A 209 -2.67 -20.10 -5.99
N ALA A 210 -1.93 -20.95 -5.28
CA ALA A 210 -0.59 -21.37 -5.69
C ALA A 210 -0.65 -22.10 -7.04
N ARG A 211 0.34 -21.87 -7.90
CA ARG A 211 0.50 -22.69 -9.10
C ARG A 211 0.89 -24.11 -8.71
N LYS A 212 0.70 -25.05 -9.63
CA LYS A 212 1.08 -26.45 -9.40
C LYS A 212 2.56 -26.51 -8.99
N ASP A 213 2.83 -27.21 -7.88
CA ASP A 213 4.14 -27.42 -7.28
C ASP A 213 4.85 -26.13 -6.76
N GLU A 214 4.13 -24.99 -6.72
CA GLU A 214 4.63 -23.73 -6.16
C GLU A 214 4.50 -23.70 -4.64
N LYS A 215 5.55 -23.28 -3.95
CA LYS A 215 5.49 -22.92 -2.52
C LYS A 215 5.29 -21.41 -2.39
N LEU A 216 4.19 -21.00 -1.76
CA LEU A 216 3.94 -19.60 -1.48
C LEU A 216 4.74 -19.16 -0.25
N LYS A 217 5.50 -18.07 -0.40
CA LYS A 217 6.09 -17.38 0.75
C LYS A 217 5.00 -16.53 1.40
N VAL A 218 4.81 -16.73 2.70
CA VAL A 218 3.95 -15.90 3.55
C VAL A 218 4.81 -15.25 4.61
N THR A 219 4.66 -13.95 4.83
CA THR A 219 5.46 -13.22 5.81
C THR A 219 4.56 -12.33 6.65
N HIS A 220 4.58 -12.55 7.96
CA HIS A 220 3.95 -11.64 8.92
C HIS A 220 4.88 -10.45 9.18
N TYR A 221 4.29 -9.26 9.18
CA TYR A 221 5.00 -8.04 9.58
C TYR A 221 4.54 -7.64 10.98
N CYS A 222 5.49 -7.60 11.90
CA CYS A 222 5.25 -7.35 13.31
C CYS A 222 5.78 -5.98 13.70
N MET A 223 5.04 -5.29 14.57
CA MET A 223 5.45 -4.03 15.18
C MET A 223 4.99 -4.05 16.63
N HIS A 224 5.86 -3.66 17.55
CA HIS A 224 5.63 -3.76 19.01
C HIS A 224 5.22 -5.17 19.44
N SER A 225 5.89 -6.20 18.92
CA SER A 225 5.61 -7.63 19.19
C SER A 225 4.26 -8.17 18.70
N PHE A 226 3.46 -7.38 17.98
CA PHE A 226 2.20 -7.83 17.40
C PHE A 226 2.27 -7.88 15.87
N SER A 227 1.79 -8.97 15.28
CA SER A 227 1.55 -9.02 13.84
C SER A 227 0.49 -7.97 13.46
N LYS A 228 0.82 -7.11 12.50
CA LYS A 228 -0.07 -6.09 11.94
C LYS A 228 -0.84 -6.64 10.74
N ALA A 229 -0.13 -7.37 9.89
CA ALA A 229 -0.63 -7.95 8.65
C ALA A 229 0.30 -9.06 8.16
N LEU A 230 -0.08 -9.72 7.08
CA LEU A 230 0.79 -10.62 6.33
C LEU A 230 0.87 -10.20 4.85
N CYS A 231 2.00 -10.49 4.20
CA CYS A 231 2.07 -10.53 2.74
C CYS A 231 2.10 -11.98 2.26
N VAL A 232 1.40 -12.24 1.16
CA VAL A 232 1.53 -13.47 0.37
C VAL A 232 2.24 -13.12 -0.93
N PHE A 233 3.29 -13.87 -1.26
CA PHE A 233 4.11 -13.67 -2.44
C PHE A 233 3.85 -14.80 -3.43
N PHE A 234 3.34 -14.45 -4.62
CA PHE A 234 3.10 -15.33 -5.75
C PHE A 234 4.13 -15.05 -6.84
N GLY A 235 4.81 -16.08 -7.34
CA GLY A 235 5.96 -15.94 -8.21
C GLY A 235 7.30 -16.06 -7.47
N GLN A 236 8.40 -15.80 -8.19
CA GLN A 236 9.74 -16.06 -7.71
C GLN A 236 10.34 -14.84 -6.98
N PHE A 237 10.41 -14.94 -5.66
CA PHE A 237 11.10 -13.97 -4.80
C PHE A 237 12.25 -14.70 -4.09
N GLU A 238 13.47 -14.19 -4.24
CA GLU A 238 14.63 -14.80 -3.58
C GLU A 238 14.45 -14.75 -2.05
N THR A 239 14.71 -15.87 -1.39
CA THR A 239 14.88 -15.94 0.06
C THR A 239 16.32 -15.58 0.37
N LYS A 240 16.52 -14.44 1.05
CA LYS A 240 17.79 -14.13 1.72
C LYS A 240 17.92 -14.96 2.98
#